data_AF-A0A136IVW5-F1
#
_entry.id   AF-A0A136IVW5-F1
#
_cell.length_a   1.000
_cell.length_b   1.000
_cell.length_c   1.000
_cell.angle_alpha   90.00
_cell.angle_beta   90.00
_cell.angle_gamma   90.00
#
_symmetry.space_group_name_H-M   'P 1'
#
loop_
_entity.id
_entity.type
_entity.pdbx_description
1 polymer ?
#
loop_
_entity_poly.entity_id
_entity_poly.type
_entity_poly.pdbx_seq_one_letter_code
_entity_poly.pdbx_strand_id
1 'polypeptide(L)'
;MAIIAGPTKEPVVLAPTDLVSVLAPAVRAASQCQQMLGAWYLQIFLRAFALLRHALWFTHAFTIRSLVLSKSALLNTAAVATRVGWLAWDCKTMRRFKKKLEFELFTIMLSTGNQVCVLVFWPGWWLIVLAMLTSWLLVG
;
A
#
# COMPACT_ATOMS: atom_id res chain seq x y z
N MET A 1 31.35 -77.95 42.03
CA MET A 1 31.10 -76.53 42.33
C MET A 1 32.26 -75.72 41.77
N ALA A 2 32.02 -74.92 40.74
CA ALA A 2 33.03 -74.02 40.16
C ALA A 2 32.55 -72.57 40.37
N ILE A 3 33.35 -71.78 41.07
CA ILE A 3 33.08 -70.39 41.43
C ILE A 3 33.59 -69.51 40.28
N ILE A 4 32.68 -68.75 39.67
CA ILE A 4 33.00 -67.76 38.62
C ILE A 4 33.51 -66.50 39.33
N ALA A 5 34.80 -66.20 39.17
CA ALA A 5 35.37 -64.91 39.58
C ALA A 5 35.07 -63.85 38.51
N GLY A 6 34.34 -62.80 38.88
CA GLY A 6 34.03 -61.67 38.00
C GLY A 6 35.22 -60.72 37.82
N PRO A 7 35.39 -60.07 36.66
CA PRO A 7 36.51 -59.17 36.40
C PRO A 7 36.29 -57.83 37.11
N THR A 8 37.05 -57.60 38.18
CA THR A 8 37.24 -56.29 38.79
C THR A 8 38.08 -55.40 37.87
N LYS A 9 37.43 -54.58 37.04
CA LYS A 9 38.07 -53.42 36.43
C LYS A 9 37.82 -52.21 37.34
N GLU A 10 38.88 -51.71 37.95
CA GLU A 10 38.85 -50.50 38.74
C GLU A 10 38.45 -49.29 37.88
N PRO A 11 37.62 -48.36 38.39
CA PRO A 11 37.35 -47.12 37.68
C PRO A 11 38.61 -46.25 37.68
N VAL A 12 39.23 -46.10 36.51
CA VAL A 12 40.31 -45.13 36.30
C VAL A 12 39.72 -43.74 36.50
N VAL A 13 39.95 -43.15 37.67
CA VAL A 13 39.58 -41.77 37.97
C VAL A 13 40.53 -40.86 37.21
N LEU A 14 40.15 -40.48 35.99
CA LEU A 14 40.89 -39.49 35.20
C LEU A 14 40.91 -38.16 35.96
N ALA A 15 42.12 -37.64 36.21
CA ALA A 15 42.31 -36.35 36.84
C ALA A 15 41.67 -35.24 35.98
N PRO A 16 40.99 -34.24 36.59
CA PRO A 16 40.32 -33.15 35.86
C PRO A 16 41.24 -32.39 34.89
N THR A 17 42.55 -32.39 35.15
CA THR A 17 43.57 -31.70 34.36
C THR A 17 43.80 -32.30 32.97
N ASP A 18 43.62 -33.61 32.80
CA ASP A 18 43.79 -34.28 31.49
C ASP A 18 42.58 -34.07 30.58
N LEU A 19 41.38 -33.97 31.15
CA LEU A 19 40.20 -33.61 30.39
C LEU A 19 40.29 -32.16 29.89
N VAL A 20 40.79 -31.23 30.70
CA VAL A 20 40.96 -29.83 30.30
C VAL A 20 42.00 -29.68 29.19
N SER A 21 43.10 -30.45 29.21
CA SER A 21 44.13 -30.38 28.18
C SER A 21 43.65 -30.91 26.83
N VAL A 22 42.78 -31.93 26.83
CA VAL A 22 42.16 -32.50 25.62
C VAL A 22 40.98 -31.64 25.12
N LEU A 23 40.21 -31.04 26.02
CA LEU A 23 39.04 -30.24 25.68
C LEU A 23 39.41 -28.83 25.20
N ALA A 24 40.51 -28.25 25.70
CA ALA A 24 40.99 -26.93 25.31
C ALA A 24 41.17 -26.72 23.79
N PRO A 25 41.84 -27.63 23.03
CA PRO A 25 41.96 -27.49 21.58
C PRO A 25 40.62 -27.69 20.86
N ALA A 26 39.75 -28.59 21.34
CA ALA A 26 38.43 -28.82 20.78
C ALA A 26 37.53 -27.59 20.92
N VAL A 27 37.53 -26.94 22.09
CA VAL A 27 36.79 -25.70 22.34
C VAL A 27 37.34 -24.56 21.50
N ARG A 28 38.67 -24.44 21.32
CA ARG A 28 39.24 -23.43 20.40
C ARG A 28 38.80 -23.65 18.96
N ALA A 29 38.85 -24.88 18.46
CA ALA A 29 38.39 -25.21 17.11
C ALA A 29 36.89 -24.92 16.92
N ALA A 30 36.06 -25.29 17.90
CA ALA A 30 34.63 -24.99 17.89
C ALA A 30 34.38 -23.47 17.90
N SER A 31 35.10 -22.71 18.72
CA SER A 31 34.95 -21.25 18.80
C SER A 31 35.37 -20.55 17.50
N GLN A 32 36.44 -21.01 16.85
CA GLN A 32 36.86 -20.50 15.54
C GLN A 32 35.81 -20.79 14.45
N CYS A 33 35.25 -21.99 14.45
CA CYS A 33 34.19 -22.36 13.51
C CYS A 33 32.92 -21.51 13.72
N GLN A 34 32.53 -21.30 14.99
CA GLN A 34 31.40 -20.42 15.35
C GLN A 34 31.64 -18.96 14.94
N GLN A 35 32.86 -18.44 15.10
CA GLN A 35 33.20 -17.08 14.68
C GLN A 35 33.12 -16.92 13.15
N MET A 36 33.63 -17.90 12.40
CA MET A 36 33.52 -17.88 10.94
C MET A 36 32.06 -17.94 10.51
N LEU A 37 31.30 -18.91 11.01
CA LEU A 37 29.86 -19.02 10.72
C LEU A 37 29.12 -17.72 11.06
N GLY A 38 29.37 -17.14 12.23
CA GLY A 38 28.77 -15.88 12.65
C GLY A 38 29.04 -14.74 11.69
N ALA A 39 30.29 -14.59 11.22
CA ALA A 39 30.65 -13.56 10.25
C ALA A 39 29.92 -13.75 8.90
N TRP A 40 29.83 -15.00 8.42
CA TRP A 40 29.12 -15.33 7.18
C TRP A 40 27.62 -15.04 7.29
N TYR A 41 26.97 -15.44 8.38
CA TYR A 41 25.55 -15.15 8.61
C TYR A 41 25.27 -13.65 8.68
N LEU A 42 26.12 -12.89 9.36
CA LEU A 42 25.95 -11.45 9.52
C LEU A 42 26.12 -10.71 8.19
N GLN A 43 27.04 -11.17 7.35
CA GLN A 43 27.23 -10.65 5.99
C GLN A 43 26.04 -10.95 5.06
N ILE A 44 25.48 -12.17 5.12
CA ILE A 44 24.28 -12.55 4.36
C ILE A 44 23.07 -11.73 4.83
N PHE A 45 22.91 -11.58 6.14
CA PHE A 45 21.83 -10.81 6.73
C PHE A 45 21.89 -9.32 6.34
N LEU A 46 23.07 -8.71 6.41
CA LEU A 46 23.27 -7.32 5.97
C LEU A 46 22.96 -7.14 4.48
N ARG A 47 23.38 -8.07 3.63
CA ARG A 47 23.06 -8.03 2.19
C ARG A 47 21.56 -8.16 1.94
N ALA A 48 20.90 -9.12 2.58
CA ALA A 48 19.45 -9.30 2.46
C ALA A 48 18.70 -8.04 2.93
N PHE A 49 19.13 -7.45 4.05
CA PHE A 49 18.53 -6.23 4.59
C PHE A 49 18.75 -5.01 3.68
N ALA A 50 19.95 -4.87 3.10
CA ALA A 50 20.24 -3.81 2.13
C ALA A 50 19.39 -3.94 0.86
N LEU A 51 19.22 -5.16 0.34
CA LEU A 51 18.35 -5.43 -0.81
C LEU A 51 16.88 -5.11 -0.51
N LEU A 52 16.38 -5.51 0.67
CA LEU A 52 15.01 -5.21 1.10
C LEU A 52 14.80 -3.69 1.26
N ARG A 53 15.77 -2.99 1.85
CA ARG A 53 15.74 -1.52 1.99
C ARG A 53 15.76 -0.83 0.64
N HIS A 54 16.57 -1.29 -0.31
CA HIS A 54 16.56 -0.77 -1.67
C HIS A 54 15.22 -1.04 -2.36
N ALA A 55 14.66 -2.24 -2.25
CA ALA A 55 13.36 -2.59 -2.83
C ALA A 55 12.23 -1.70 -2.25
N LEU A 56 12.23 -1.45 -0.95
CA LEU A 56 11.31 -0.52 -0.28
C LEU A 56 11.47 0.93 -0.79
N TRP A 57 12.71 1.37 -0.99
CA TRP A 57 12.99 2.69 -1.57
C TRP A 57 12.49 2.80 -3.02
N PHE A 58 12.72 1.77 -3.85
CA PHE A 58 12.24 1.73 -5.22
C PHE A 58 10.71 1.74 -5.30
N THR A 59 10.04 0.98 -4.44
CA THR A 59 8.57 0.96 -4.39
C THR A 59 8.01 2.31 -3.91
N HIS A 60 8.59 2.92 -2.88
CA HIS A 60 8.20 4.27 -2.45
C HIS A 60 8.44 5.33 -3.53
N ALA A 61 9.59 5.30 -4.21
CA ALA A 61 9.88 6.24 -5.29
C ALA A 61 8.91 6.05 -6.47
N PHE A 62 8.55 4.81 -6.78
CA PHE A 62 7.60 4.48 -7.83
C PHE A 62 6.17 4.93 -7.50
N THR A 63 5.70 4.72 -6.27
CA THR A 63 4.36 5.17 -5.83
C THR A 63 4.24 6.68 -5.79
N ILE A 64 5.27 7.40 -5.35
CA ILE A 64 5.27 8.87 -5.38
C ILE A 64 5.23 9.38 -6.83
N ARG A 65 6.02 8.78 -7.74
CA ARG A 65 6.02 9.17 -9.15
C ARG A 65 4.68 8.88 -9.83
N SER A 66 4.06 7.72 -9.58
CA SER A 66 2.76 7.40 -10.17
C SER A 66 1.64 8.32 -9.66
N LEU A 67 1.67 8.71 -8.39
CA LEU A 67 0.74 9.68 -7.81
C LEU A 67 0.92 11.08 -8.42
N VAL A 68 2.16 11.54 -8.63
CA VAL A 68 2.43 12.84 -9.26
C VAL A 68 2.00 12.86 -10.72
N LEU A 69 2.27 11.79 -11.48
CA LEU A 69 1.81 11.64 -12.87
C LEU A 69 0.28 11.55 -12.97
N SER A 70 -0.38 10.86 -12.04
CA SER A 70 -1.84 10.78 -12.01
C SER A 70 -2.47 12.15 -11.74
N LYS A 71 -1.94 12.90 -10.76
CA LYS A 71 -2.42 14.26 -10.46
C LYS A 71 -2.23 15.24 -11.62
N SER A 72 -1.07 15.21 -12.29
CA SER A 72 -0.84 16.09 -13.45
C SER A 72 -1.70 15.71 -14.65
N ALA A 73 -1.94 14.42 -14.87
CA ALA A 73 -2.87 13.93 -15.89
C ALA A 73 -4.31 14.39 -15.62
N LEU A 74 -4.81 14.25 -14.39
CA LEU A 74 -6.15 14.68 -13.98
C LEU A 74 -6.36 16.19 -14.13
N LEU A 75 -5.37 17.01 -13.76
CA LEU A 75 -5.46 18.46 -13.92
C LEU A 75 -5.45 18.87 -15.40
N ASN A 76 -4.62 18.22 -16.21
CA ASN A 76 -4.58 18.49 -17.65
C ASN A 76 -5.86 18.02 -18.36
N THR A 77 -6.42 16.87 -18.01
CA THR A 77 -7.69 16.41 -18.61
C THR A 77 -8.85 17.30 -18.20
N ALA A 78 -8.90 17.76 -16.95
CA ALA A 78 -9.89 18.74 -16.49
C ALA A 78 -9.74 20.09 -17.21
N ALA A 79 -8.52 20.60 -17.36
CA ALA A 79 -8.26 21.86 -18.06
C ALA A 79 -8.56 21.77 -19.58
N VAL A 80 -8.28 20.63 -20.20
CA VAL A 80 -8.64 20.38 -21.61
C VAL A 80 -10.16 20.21 -21.74
N ALA A 81 -10.82 19.49 -20.83
CA ALA A 81 -12.27 19.29 -20.85
C ALA A 81 -13.03 20.61 -20.66
N THR A 82 -12.57 21.50 -19.78
CA THR A 82 -13.20 22.83 -19.62
C THR A 82 -13.03 23.68 -20.87
N ARG A 83 -11.85 23.67 -21.51
CA ARG A 83 -11.61 24.39 -22.77
C ARG A 83 -12.44 23.85 -23.92
N VAL A 84 -12.50 22.53 -24.09
CA VAL A 84 -13.33 21.87 -25.11
C VAL A 84 -14.80 22.12 -24.83
N GLY A 85 -15.23 22.06 -23.57
CA GLY A 85 -16.59 22.41 -23.15
C GLY A 85 -16.95 23.86 -23.48
N TRP A 86 -16.04 24.81 -23.22
CA TRP A 86 -16.25 26.22 -23.56
C TRP A 86 -16.33 26.45 -25.07
N LEU A 87 -15.45 25.82 -25.85
CA LEU A 87 -15.48 25.89 -27.30
C LEU A 87 -16.75 25.24 -27.88
N ALA A 88 -17.16 24.10 -27.33
CA ALA A 88 -18.41 23.45 -27.71
C ALA A 88 -19.64 24.29 -27.32
N TRP A 89 -19.57 25.02 -26.21
CA TRP A 89 -20.61 25.93 -25.75
C TRP A 89 -20.77 27.14 -26.68
N ASP A 90 -19.69 27.64 -27.26
CA ASP A 90 -19.72 28.82 -28.14
C ASP A 90 -20.12 28.51 -29.60
N CYS A 91 -20.31 27.22 -29.93
CA CYS A 91 -20.75 26.81 -31.25
C CYS A 91 -22.15 27.34 -31.60
N LYS A 92 -22.32 27.77 -32.87
CA LYS A 92 -23.62 28.25 -33.42
C LYS A 92 -24.74 27.22 -33.23
N THR A 93 -24.42 25.93 -33.27
CA THR A 93 -25.37 24.84 -33.03
C THR A 93 -25.92 24.87 -31.61
N MET A 94 -25.07 25.11 -30.61
CA MET A 94 -25.46 25.17 -29.21
C MET A 94 -26.30 26.40 -28.89
N ARG A 95 -26.05 27.53 -29.57
CA ARG A 95 -26.91 28.73 -29.47
C ARG A 95 -28.33 28.48 -30.01
N ARG A 96 -28.49 27.70 -31.08
CA ARG A 96 -29.82 27.31 -31.59
C ARG A 96 -30.50 26.33 -30.65
N PHE A 97 -29.74 25.37 -30.11
CA PHE A 97 -30.26 24.42 -29.13
C PHE A 97 -30.74 25.15 -27.88
N LYS A 98 -29.97 26.12 -27.36
CA LYS A 98 -30.36 26.95 -26.22
C LYS A 98 -31.69 27.67 -26.44
N LYS A 99 -31.88 28.32 -27.59
CA LYS A 99 -33.17 29.00 -27.91
C LYS A 99 -34.33 28.02 -28.01
N LYS A 100 -34.10 26.82 -28.55
CA LYS A 100 -35.12 25.77 -28.64
C LYS A 100 -35.46 25.22 -27.26
N LEU A 101 -34.46 24.99 -26.43
CA LEU A 101 -34.60 24.53 -25.06
C LEU A 101 -35.33 25.58 -24.21
N GLU A 102 -34.98 26.87 -24.34
CA GLU A 102 -35.70 27.98 -23.70
C GLU A 102 -37.17 27.98 -24.12
N PHE A 103 -37.47 27.87 -25.43
CA PHE A 103 -38.84 27.83 -25.92
C PHE A 103 -39.62 26.61 -25.38
N GLU A 104 -39.04 25.41 -25.45
CA GLU A 104 -39.65 24.19 -24.91
C GLU A 104 -39.85 24.30 -23.39
N LEU A 105 -38.89 24.88 -22.66
CA LEU A 105 -38.97 25.07 -21.21
C LEU A 105 -40.05 26.10 -20.83
N PHE A 106 -40.19 27.20 -21.58
CA PHE A 106 -41.29 28.15 -21.41
C PHE A 106 -42.63 27.50 -21.75
N THR A 107 -42.70 26.69 -22.80
CA THR A 107 -43.93 26.00 -23.20
C THR A 107 -44.33 24.95 -22.15
N ILE A 108 -43.36 24.24 -21.57
CA ILE A 108 -43.59 23.30 -20.47
C ILE A 108 -44.04 24.05 -19.20
N MET A 109 -43.39 25.15 -18.84
CA MET A 109 -43.80 25.99 -17.70
C MET A 109 -45.23 26.56 -17.85
N LEU A 110 -45.61 27.02 -19.04
CA LEU A 110 -46.92 27.67 -19.27
C LEU A 110 -48.08 26.70 -19.56
N SER A 111 -47.83 25.53 -20.14
CA SER A 111 -48.91 24.66 -20.66
C SER A 111 -49.39 23.62 -19.64
N THR A 112 -48.52 22.71 -19.20
CA THR A 112 -48.89 21.54 -18.37
C THR A 112 -47.80 21.10 -17.37
N GLY A 113 -46.61 21.68 -17.45
CA GLY A 113 -45.42 21.27 -16.71
C GLY A 113 -45.20 21.98 -15.38
N ASN A 114 -46.14 22.79 -14.88
CA ASN A 114 -45.95 23.49 -13.60
C ASN A 114 -45.64 22.52 -12.45
N GLN A 115 -46.29 21.34 -12.42
CA GLN A 115 -45.97 20.30 -11.43
C GLN A 115 -44.61 19.62 -11.66
N VAL A 116 -44.21 19.36 -12.91
CA VAL A 116 -42.91 18.74 -13.24
C VAL A 116 -41.77 19.72 -13.00
N CYS A 117 -41.93 21.00 -13.35
CA CYS A 117 -40.98 22.05 -13.07
C CYS A 117 -40.85 22.29 -11.56
N VAL A 118 -41.95 22.30 -10.80
CA VAL A 118 -41.89 22.36 -9.34
C VAL A 118 -41.18 21.14 -8.76
N LEU A 119 -41.37 19.95 -9.31
CA LEU A 119 -40.72 18.72 -8.82
C LEU A 119 -39.24 18.65 -9.21
N VAL A 120 -38.85 19.10 -10.40
CA VAL A 120 -37.45 19.11 -10.88
C VAL A 120 -36.64 20.27 -10.31
N PHE A 121 -37.21 21.48 -10.26
CA PHE A 121 -36.60 22.65 -9.62
C PHE A 121 -36.95 22.76 -8.13
N TRP A 122 -37.46 21.68 -7.53
CA TRP A 122 -37.77 21.66 -6.10
C TRP A 122 -36.48 21.94 -5.32
N PRO A 123 -36.39 23.01 -4.51
CA PRO A 123 -35.17 23.37 -3.79
C PRO A 123 -34.70 22.28 -2.82
N GLY A 124 -35.60 21.37 -2.44
CA GLY A 124 -35.30 20.17 -1.64
C GLY A 124 -34.32 19.17 -2.28
N TRP A 125 -34.09 19.16 -3.60
CA TRP A 125 -32.99 18.35 -4.15
C TRP A 125 -31.63 18.81 -3.66
N TRP A 126 -31.44 20.14 -3.56
CA TRP A 126 -30.22 20.71 -3.00
C TRP A 126 -30.07 20.34 -1.52
N LEU A 127 -31.16 20.26 -0.77
CA LEU A 127 -31.15 19.78 0.62
C LEU A 127 -30.77 18.30 0.73
N ILE A 128 -31.27 17.44 -0.17
CA ILE A 128 -30.92 16.01 -0.20
C ILE A 128 -29.43 15.83 -0.54
N VAL A 129 -28.93 16.56 -1.55
CA VAL A 129 -27.52 16.51 -1.93
C VAL A 129 -26.64 17.02 -0.78
N LEU A 130 -27.02 18.10 -0.12
CA LEU A 130 -26.28 18.63 1.04
C LEU A 130 -26.30 17.65 2.22
N ALA A 131 -27.42 17.00 2.49
CA ALA A 131 -27.55 15.98 3.53
C ALA A 131 -26.70 14.73 3.24
N MET A 132 -26.65 14.28 1.98
CA MET A 132 -25.77 13.19 1.55
C MET A 132 -24.29 13.59 1.65
N LEU A 133 -23.95 14.83 1.31
CA LEU A 133 -22.57 15.29 1.32
C LEU A 133 -22.07 15.46 2.76
N THR A 134 -22.91 15.96 3.67
CA THR A 134 -22.59 16.07 5.09
C THR A 134 -22.51 14.70 5.77
N SER A 135 -23.40 13.76 5.46
CA SER A 135 -23.32 12.40 6.01
C SER A 135 -22.09 11.65 5.51
N TRP A 136 -21.70 11.83 4.25
CA TRP A 136 -20.48 11.27 3.70
C TRP A 136 -19.22 11.86 4.37
N LEU A 137 -19.20 13.17 4.63
CA LEU A 137 -18.08 13.86 5.28
C LEU A 137 -17.96 13.56 6.79
N LEU A 138 -19.03 13.09 7.43
CA LEU A 138 -19.04 12.71 8.86
C LEU A 138 -18.64 11.25 9.08
N VAL A 139 -18.80 10.39 8.07
CA VAL A 139 -18.52 8.96 8.13
C VAL A 139 -17.16 8.60 7.52
N GLY A 140 -16.64 9.42 6.60
CA GLY A 140 -15.29 9.29 6.02
C GLY A 140 -14.25 10.14 6.73
#